data_AF-A0A927D4Z4-F1
#
_entry.id   AF-A0A927D4Z4-F1
#
_cell.length_a   1.000
_cell.length_b   1.000
_cell.length_c   1.000
_cell.angle_alpha   90.00
_cell.angle_beta   90.00
_cell.angle_gamma   90.00
#
_symmetry.space_group_name_H-M   'P 1'
#
loop_
_entity.id
_entity.type
_entity.pdbx_description
1 polymer ?
#
loop_
_entity_poly.entity_id
_entity_poly.type
_entity_poly.pdbx_seq_one_letter_code
_entity_poly.pdbx_strand_id
1 'polypeptide(L)'
;MALSALLAAGVLSSAQLLTRTRALPIRLVVACVGYCLFVWLSPQIYYGYYHLLFDDLPRQWVISWPPVKDIVGHATFGIVDSLSALGQGLLFWTLVALAVRGSGRRGPMV
;
A
#
# COMPACT_ATOMS: atom_id res chain seq x y z
N MET A 1 -5.35 2.37 14.57
CA MET A 1 -3.87 2.29 14.58
C MET A 1 -3.39 0.85 14.38
N ALA A 2 -3.81 -0.12 15.20
CA ALA A 2 -3.40 -1.53 15.04
C ALA A 2 -3.83 -2.17 13.70
N LEU A 3 -5.06 -1.90 13.22
CA LEU A 3 -5.58 -2.48 11.97
C LEU A 3 -4.79 -2.03 10.72
N SER A 4 -4.48 -0.74 10.61
CA SER A 4 -3.64 -0.20 9.53
C SER A 4 -2.22 -0.78 9.55
N ALA A 5 -1.65 -0.98 10.75
CA ALA A 5 -0.32 -1.55 10.90
C ALA A 5 -0.28 -3.03 10.45
N LEU A 6 -1.32 -3.81 10.77
CA LEU A 6 -1.44 -5.20 10.31
C LEU A 6 -1.59 -5.29 8.79
N LEU A 7 -2.40 -4.41 8.19
CA LEU A 7 -2.54 -4.34 6.74
C LEU A 7 -1.23 -3.95 6.07
N ALA A 8 -0.53 -2.95 6.61
CA ALA A 8 0.77 -2.52 6.11
C ALA A 8 1.80 -3.66 6.19
N ALA A 9 1.86 -4.38 7.32
CA ALA A 9 2.73 -5.53 7.49
C ALA A 9 2.40 -6.66 6.51
N GLY A 10 1.12 -6.91 6.22
CA GLY A 10 0.69 -7.88 5.22
C GLY A 10 1.10 -7.50 3.79
N VAL A 11 0.97 -6.23 3.43
CA VAL A 11 1.41 -5.71 2.12
C VAL A 11 2.92 -5.78 1.98
N LEU A 12 3.67 -5.40 3.01
CA LEU A 12 5.13 -5.50 3.00
C LEU A 12 5.60 -6.97 2.90
N SER A 13 4.97 -7.88 3.64
CA SER A 13 5.32 -9.31 3.64
C SER A 13 5.02 -9.97 2.29
N SER A 14 3.85 -9.66 1.70
CA SER A 14 3.47 -10.18 0.38
C SER A 14 4.36 -9.61 -0.72
N ALA A 15 4.66 -8.31 -0.70
CA ALA A 15 5.62 -7.69 -1.61
C ALA A 15 7.00 -8.34 -1.47
N GLN A 16 7.50 -8.57 -0.25
CA GLN A 16 8.80 -9.19 -0.02
C GLN A 16 8.87 -10.64 -0.54
N LEU A 17 7.81 -11.43 -0.33
CA LEU A 17 7.74 -12.80 -0.82
C LEU A 17 7.69 -12.84 -2.35
N LEU A 18 6.84 -12.01 -2.96
CA LEU A 18 6.59 -12.00 -4.41
C LEU A 18 7.77 -11.43 -5.21
N THR A 19 8.53 -10.51 -4.59
CA THR A 19 9.66 -9.83 -5.23
C THR A 19 11.01 -10.53 -5.03
N ARG A 20 11.08 -11.62 -4.26
CA ARG A 20 12.34 -12.28 -3.88
C ARG A 20 13.11 -12.89 -5.08
N THR A 21 12.43 -13.25 -6.16
CA THR A 21 13.02 -13.95 -7.33
C THR A 21 12.81 -13.24 -8.66
N ARG A 22 12.19 -12.05 -8.66
CA ARG A 22 11.74 -11.36 -9.88
C ARG A 22 12.71 -10.25 -10.33
N ALA A 23 12.63 -9.86 -11.61
CA ALA A 23 13.41 -8.74 -12.15
C ALA A 23 12.94 -7.39 -11.57
N LEU A 24 13.83 -6.41 -11.46
CA LEU A 24 13.54 -5.07 -10.93
C LEU A 24 12.24 -4.42 -11.46
N PRO A 25 11.91 -4.42 -12.77
CA PRO A 25 10.66 -3.81 -13.25
C PRO A 25 9.41 -4.49 -12.67
N ILE A 26 9.41 -5.82 -12.56
CA ILE A 26 8.30 -6.58 -11.96
C ILE A 26 8.15 -6.20 -10.47
N ARG A 27 9.27 -5.96 -9.78
CA ARG A 27 9.28 -5.62 -8.35
C ARG A 27 8.71 -4.23 -8.09
N LEU A 28 9.01 -3.28 -8.97
CA LEU A 28 8.40 -1.94 -8.94
C LEU A 28 6.91 -1.98 -9.27
N VAL A 29 6.50 -2.77 -10.27
CA VAL A 29 5.07 -2.95 -10.58
C VAL A 29 4.32 -3.55 -9.38
N VAL A 30 4.88 -4.57 -8.73
CA VAL A 30 4.30 -5.17 -7.52
C VAL A 30 4.21 -4.16 -6.37
N ALA A 31 5.23 -3.34 -6.17
CA ALA A 31 5.22 -2.28 -5.16
C ALA A 31 4.12 -1.24 -5.42
N CYS A 32 3.99 -0.76 -6.67
CA CYS A 32 2.95 0.18 -7.07
C CYS A 32 1.55 -0.42 -6.92
N VAL A 33 1.33 -1.64 -7.41
CA VAL A 33 0.03 -2.33 -7.29
C VAL A 33 -0.32 -2.59 -5.83
N GLY A 34 0.65 -3.04 -5.03
CA GLY A 34 0.45 -3.28 -3.59
C GLY A 34 0.09 -2.00 -2.83
N TYR A 35 0.74 -0.88 -3.16
CA TYR A 35 0.41 0.42 -2.60
C TYR A 35 -0.99 0.89 -3.02
N CYS A 36 -1.33 0.82 -4.31
CA CYS A 36 -2.66 1.18 -4.80
C CYS A 36 -3.76 0.35 -4.14
N LEU A 37 -3.55 -0.97 -4.03
CA LEU A 37 -4.48 -1.87 -3.34
C LEU A 37 -4.60 -1.52 -1.85
N PHE A 38 -3.51 -1.18 -1.18
CA PHE A 38 -3.57 -0.76 0.23
C PHE A 38 -4.42 0.49 0.42
N VAL A 39 -4.17 1.54 -0.37
CA VAL A 39 -4.91 2.80 -0.28
C VAL A 39 -6.39 2.60 -0.59
N TRP A 40 -6.70 1.75 -1.57
CA TRP A 40 -8.08 1.47 -1.96
C TRP A 40 -8.83 0.53 -1.00
N LEU A 41 -8.17 -0.50 -0.49
CA LEU A 41 -8.78 -1.52 0.36
C LEU A 41 -8.90 -1.06 1.82
N SER A 42 -7.99 -0.22 2.30
CA SER A 42 -8.00 0.24 3.70
C SER A 42 -9.33 0.92 4.09
N PRO A 43 -9.90 1.86 3.32
CA PRO A 43 -11.20 2.46 3.61
C PRO A 43 -12.35 1.45 3.65
N GLN A 44 -12.34 0.45 2.76
CA GLN A 44 -13.36 -0.60 2.75
C GLN A 44 -13.30 -1.46 4.01
N ILE A 45 -12.09 -1.83 4.45
CA ILE A 45 -11.89 -2.61 5.67
C ILE A 45 -12.27 -1.79 6.91
N TYR A 46 -11.92 -0.51 6.94
CA TYR A 46 -12.34 0.40 8.02
C TYR A 46 -13.85 0.53 8.10
N TYR A 47 -14.53 0.59 6.95
CA TYR A 47 -15.99 0.63 6.90
C TYR A 47 -16.61 -0.67 7.38
N GLY A 48 -16.03 -1.81 7.00
CA GLY A 48 -16.42 -3.12 7.52
C GLY A 48 -16.25 -3.21 9.04
N TYR A 49 -15.19 -2.63 9.60
CA TYR A 49 -15.02 -2.53 11.05
C TYR A 49 -16.14 -1.70 11.71
N TYR A 50 -16.55 -0.58 11.09
CA TYR A 50 -17.67 0.22 11.60
C TYR A 50 -19.02 -0.49 11.53
N HIS A 51 -19.25 -1.32 10.51
CA HIS A 51 -20.43 -2.20 10.43
C HIS A 51 -20.52 -3.19 11.60
N LEU A 52 -19.40 -3.58 12.22
CA LEU A 52 -19.41 -4.44 13.41
C LEU A 52 -19.78 -3.66 14.70
N LEU A 53 -19.68 -2.33 14.66
CA LEU A 53 -19.95 -1.46 15.80
C LEU A 53 -21.33 -0.79 15.74
N PHE A 54 -21.85 -0.59 14.53
CA PHE A 54 -23.12 0.07 14.28
C PHE A 54 -23.95 -0.74 13.28
N ASP A 55 -25.13 -1.19 13.71
CA ASP A 55 -25.98 -2.12 12.96
C ASP A 55 -26.69 -1.49 11.74
N ASP A 56 -26.87 -0.16 11.72
CA ASP A 56 -27.66 0.56 10.70
C ASP A 56 -26.84 1.29 9.63
N LEU A 57 -25.57 0.92 9.44
CA LEU A 57 -24.78 1.50 8.35
C LEU A 57 -25.23 0.95 6.99
N PRO A 58 -25.37 1.77 5.94
CA PRO A 58 -25.66 1.26 4.60
C PRO A 58 -24.49 0.41 4.09
N ARG A 59 -24.77 -0.71 3.43
CA ARG A 59 -23.72 -1.49 2.73
C ARG A 59 -23.37 -0.80 1.42
N GLN A 60 -22.30 -0.02 1.44
CA GLN A 60 -21.82 0.69 0.26
C GLN A 60 -20.30 0.60 0.14
N TRP A 61 -19.82 0.67 -1.10
CA TRP A 61 -18.40 0.83 -1.38
C TRP A 61 -18.00 2.27 -1.04
N VAL A 62 -17.07 2.43 -0.08
CA VAL A 62 -16.65 3.77 0.35
C VAL A 62 -15.92 4.52 -0.76
N ILE A 63 -15.14 3.80 -1.57
CA ILE A 63 -14.39 4.34 -2.71
C ILE A 63 -14.63 3.47 -3.94
N SER A 64 -15.23 4.06 -5.00
CA SER A 64 -15.60 3.35 -6.23
C SER A 64 -14.43 3.03 -7.15
N TRP A 65 -13.46 3.94 -7.29
CA TRP A 65 -12.24 3.72 -8.06
C TRP A 65 -11.07 4.38 -7.32
N PRO A 66 -9.87 3.78 -7.27
CA PRO A 66 -8.73 4.42 -6.62
C PRO A 66 -8.48 5.78 -7.30
N PRO A 67 -8.56 6.90 -6.57
CA PRO A 67 -8.25 8.21 -7.15
C PRO A 67 -6.75 8.28 -7.40
N VAL A 68 -6.35 7.97 -8.63
CA VAL A 68 -4.93 7.90 -9.05
C VAL A 68 -4.21 9.21 -8.72
N LYS A 69 -4.91 10.34 -8.82
CA LYS A 69 -4.38 11.67 -8.47
C LYS A 69 -4.01 11.78 -6.99
N ASP A 70 -4.86 11.30 -6.10
CA ASP A 70 -4.63 11.40 -4.65
C ASP A 70 -3.55 10.40 -4.20
N ILE A 71 -3.52 9.21 -4.82
CA ILE A 71 -2.45 8.21 -4.63
C ILE A 71 -1.09 8.80 -5.00
N VAL A 72 -1.00 9.48 -6.14
CA VAL A 72 0.23 10.17 -6.56
C VAL A 72 0.55 11.31 -5.61
N GLY A 73 -0.45 12.08 -5.18
CA GLY A 73 -0.28 13.17 -4.20
C GLY A 73 0.26 12.71 -2.86
N HIS A 74 -0.17 11.54 -2.36
CA HIS A 74 0.38 10.96 -1.13
C HIS A 74 1.80 10.40 -1.34
N ALA A 75 2.06 9.77 -2.48
CA ALA A 75 3.39 9.25 -2.81
C ALA A 75 4.46 10.36 -2.96
N THR A 76 4.07 11.53 -3.48
CA THR A 76 4.96 12.70 -3.64
C THR A 76 4.96 13.64 -2.44
N PHE A 77 4.24 13.32 -1.36
CA PHE A 77 4.01 14.22 -0.23
C PHE A 77 3.38 15.57 -0.64
N GLY A 78 2.68 15.63 -1.78
CA GLY A 78 1.96 16.82 -2.22
C GLY A 78 0.64 17.06 -1.45
N ILE A 79 0.09 16.02 -0.81
CA ILE A 79 -1.12 16.10 0.02
C ILE A 79 -0.77 15.54 1.40
N VAL A 80 -0.54 16.43 2.38
CA VAL A 80 -0.14 16.08 3.75
C VAL A 80 -1.11 16.74 4.75
N ASP A 81 -2.39 16.46 4.57
CA ASP A 81 -3.44 17.03 5.43
C ASP A 81 -3.63 16.25 6.74
N SER A 82 -2.97 15.09 6.90
CA SER A 82 -3.07 14.26 8.10
C SER A 82 -1.87 13.35 8.34
N LEU A 83 -1.72 12.88 9.59
CA LEU A 83 -0.71 11.87 9.98
C LEU A 83 -0.85 10.57 9.16
N SER A 84 -2.08 10.22 8.78
CA SER A 84 -2.36 9.06 7.94
C SER A 84 -1.83 9.25 6.51
N ALA A 85 -1.97 10.45 5.95
CA ALA A 85 -1.46 10.78 4.61
C ALA A 85 0.08 10.68 4.58
N LEU A 86 0.76 11.19 5.61
CA LEU A 86 2.21 11.05 5.76
C LEU A 86 2.64 9.57 5.86
N GLY A 87 1.91 8.77 6.65
CA GLY A 87 2.13 7.32 6.78
C GLY A 87 1.95 6.57 5.47
N GLN A 88 0.99 6.96 4.63
CA GLN A 88 0.82 6.40 3.29
C GLN A 88 1.98 6.73 2.35
N GLY A 89 2.48 7.97 2.37
CA GLY A 89 3.69 8.34 1.62
C GLY A 89 4.92 7.52 2.06
N LEU A 90 5.12 7.36 3.37
CA LEU A 90 6.18 6.50 3.92
C LEU A 90 6.01 5.02 3.51
N LEU A 91 4.78 4.51 3.47
CA LEU A 91 4.51 3.14 3.01
C LEU A 91 4.91 2.96 1.54
N PHE A 92 4.61 3.93 0.67
CA PHE A 92 5.02 3.89 -0.72
C PHE A 92 6.55 3.82 -0.85
N TRP A 93 7.27 4.74 -0.20
CA TRP A 93 8.72 4.79 -0.27
C TRP A 93 9.40 3.58 0.36
N THR A 94 8.82 2.99 1.41
CA THR A 94 9.33 1.73 1.98
C THR A 94 9.15 0.56 1.02
N LEU A 95 8.02 0.45 0.31
CA LEU A 95 7.82 -0.56 -0.73
C LEU A 95 8.81 -0.39 -1.89
N VAL A 96 9.03 0.85 -2.34
CA VAL A 96 10.03 1.17 -3.36
C VAL A 96 11.44 0.82 -2.88
N ALA A 97 11.82 1.21 -1.67
CA ALA A 97 13.12 0.88 -1.09
C ALA A 97 13.34 -0.65 -0.99
N LEU A 98 12.31 -1.40 -0.62
CA LEU A 98 12.34 -2.86 -0.59
C LEU A 98 12.49 -3.46 -2.00
N ALA A 99 11.77 -2.89 -2.97
CA ALA A 99 11.87 -3.22 -4.38
C ALA A 99 13.26 -2.88 -4.97
N VAL A 100 13.94 -1.83 -4.52
CA VAL A 100 15.31 -1.54 -4.98
C VAL A 100 16.33 -2.44 -4.27
N ARG A 101 16.23 -2.59 -2.93
CA ARG A 101 17.20 -3.32 -2.10
C ARG A 101 17.34 -4.80 -2.46
N GLY A 102 16.24 -5.49 -2.79
CA GLY A 102 16.33 -6.88 -3.26
C GLY A 102 16.94 -7.05 -4.66
N SER A 103 17.22 -5.96 -5.40
CA SER A 103 17.80 -6.03 -6.75
C SER A 103 19.31 -6.18 -6.69
N GLY A 104 19.93 -5.60 -5.66
CA GLY A 104 21.38 -5.64 -5.45
C GLY A 104 21.92 -7.01 -5.03
N ARG A 105 21.07 -8.03 -4.85
CA ARG A 105 21.49 -9.40 -4.50
C ARG A 105 21.69 -10.33 -5.71
N ARG A 106 21.47 -9.86 -6.94
CA ARG A 106 21.97 -10.55 -8.14
C ARG A 106 23.31 -9.91 -8.51
N GLY A 107 24.39 -10.48 -7.97
CA GLY A 107 25.74 -10.21 -8.45
C GLY A 107 25.89 -10.58 -9.93
N PRO A 108 26.91 -10.04 -10.63
CA PRO A 108 27.14 -10.32 -12.03
C PRO A 108 27.30 -11.83 -12.24
N MET A 109 26.43 -12.41 -13.07
CA MET A 109 26.69 -13.73 -13.66
C MET A 109 27.73 -13.51 -14.76
N VAL A 110 28.98 -13.82 -14.43
CA VAL A 110 30.05 -14.10 -15.39
C VAL A 110 29.77 -15.45 -16.03
#